data_AF-A0A847BSP7-F1
#
_entry.id   AF-A0A847BSP7-F1
#
_cell.length_a   1.000
_cell.length_b   1.000
_cell.length_c   1.000
_cell.angle_alpha   90.00
_cell.angle_beta   90.00
_cell.angle_gamma   90.00
#
_symmetry.space_group_name_H-M   'P 1'
#
loop_
_entity.id
_entity.type
_entity.pdbx_description
1 polymer ?
#
loop_
_entity_poly.entity_id
_entity_poly.type
_entity_poly.pdbx_seq_one_letter_code
_entity_poly.pdbx_strand_id
1 'polypeptide(L)'
;MKCESLDVWKKSCRLSVEVYKYFKDCRDFGFKDQITRCSLSIGSNIAEGMEKESNKDKARFLNISEGSIAELITQIYIGIEIDYIKKEIGINWKNELNHISSMIKNLKKNIIKKDDKS
;
A
#
# COMPACT_ATOMS: atom_id res chain seq x y z
N MET A 1 -2.97 -5.39 17.61
CA MET A 1 -1.66 -5.58 16.93
C MET A 1 -0.87 -4.27 16.93
N LYS A 2 0.47 -4.29 16.81
CA LYS A 2 1.28 -3.05 16.87
C LYS A 2 0.96 -2.07 15.74
N CYS A 3 0.53 -2.57 14.59
CA CYS A 3 0.23 -1.76 13.40
C CYS A 3 -1.03 -0.91 13.50
N GLU A 4 -2.01 -1.25 14.36
CA GLU A 4 -3.31 -0.57 14.42
C GLU A 4 -3.20 0.88 14.93
N SER A 5 -2.11 1.21 15.62
CA SER A 5 -1.80 2.59 16.03
C SER A 5 -1.14 3.41 14.92
N LEU A 6 -0.65 2.79 13.84
CA LEU A 6 0.07 3.47 12.77
C LEU A 6 -0.89 4.10 11.77
N ASP A 7 -0.76 5.41 11.56
CA ASP A 7 -1.59 6.11 10.58
C ASP A 7 -1.31 5.66 9.14
N VAL A 8 -0.07 5.27 8.83
CA VAL A 8 0.27 4.72 7.51
C VAL A 8 -0.47 3.42 7.23
N TRP A 9 -0.67 2.57 8.24
CA TRP A 9 -1.45 1.34 8.10
C TRP A 9 -2.93 1.65 7.89
N LYS A 10 -3.51 2.55 8.71
CA LYS A 10 -4.92 2.97 8.57
C LYS A 10 -5.21 3.54 7.18
N LYS A 11 -4.31 4.37 6.65
CA LYS A 11 -4.41 4.97 5.31
C LYS A 11 -4.37 3.90 4.22
N SER A 12 -3.43 2.97 4.29
CA SER A 12 -3.35 1.83 3.37
C SER A 12 -4.62 0.98 3.38
N CYS A 13 -5.19 0.69 4.55
CA CYS A 13 -6.45 -0.05 4.67
C CYS A 13 -7.63 0.71 4.07
N ARG A 14 -7.74 2.02 4.33
CA ARG A 14 -8.81 2.86 3.74
C ARG A 14 -8.72 2.91 2.23
N LEU A 15 -7.52 3.10 1.67
CA LEU A 15 -7.30 3.07 0.24
C LEU A 15 -7.69 1.71 -0.37
N SER A 16 -7.31 0.61 0.27
CA SER A 16 -7.72 -0.73 -0.21
C SER A 16 -9.25 -0.86 -0.22
N VAL A 17 -9.94 -0.44 0.85
CA VAL A 17 -11.42 -0.43 0.89
C VAL A 17 -12.02 0.38 -0.25
N GLU A 18 -11.45 1.53 -0.60
CA GLU A 18 -11.91 2.34 -1.74
C GLU A 18 -11.73 1.58 -3.06
N VAL A 19 -10.58 0.96 -3.29
CA VAL A 19 -10.31 0.14 -4.48
C VAL A 19 -11.31 -1.02 -4.58
N TYR A 20 -11.54 -1.76 -3.49
CA TYR A 20 -12.53 -2.86 -3.47
C TYR A 20 -13.95 -2.38 -3.80
N LYS A 21 -14.37 -1.25 -3.23
CA LYS A 21 -15.69 -0.68 -3.49
C LYS A 21 -15.83 -0.21 -4.94
N TYR A 22 -14.80 0.42 -5.47
CA TYR A 22 -14.80 0.94 -6.84
C TYR A 22 -14.91 -0.18 -7.88
N PHE A 23 -14.21 -1.31 -7.67
CA PHE A 23 -14.25 -2.47 -8.56
C PHE A 23 -15.35 -3.49 -8.23
N LYS A 24 -16.30 -3.17 -7.34
CA LYS A 24 -17.35 -4.11 -6.90
C LYS A 24 -18.08 -4.75 -8.09
N ASP A 25 -18.47 -3.94 -9.07
CA ASP A 25 -19.28 -4.37 -10.22
C ASP A 25 -18.45 -4.59 -11.51
N CYS A 26 -17.12 -4.48 -11.43
CA CYS A 26 -16.23 -4.78 -12.55
C CYS A 26 -16.29 -6.27 -12.91
N ARG A 27 -16.50 -6.58 -14.20
CA ARG A 27 -16.62 -7.94 -14.74
C ARG A 27 -15.29 -8.52 -15.26
N ASP A 28 -14.27 -7.68 -15.41
CA ASP A 28 -12.91 -8.13 -15.66
C ASP A 28 -12.30 -8.62 -14.34
N PHE A 29 -12.55 -9.90 -14.04
CA PHE A 29 -12.09 -10.52 -12.80
C PHE A 29 -10.55 -10.58 -12.73
N GLY A 30 -9.84 -10.62 -13.86
CA GLY A 30 -8.38 -10.64 -13.87
C GLY A 30 -7.80 -9.31 -13.39
N PHE A 31 -8.25 -8.20 -13.96
CA PHE A 31 -7.82 -6.86 -13.55
C PHE A 31 -8.27 -6.55 -12.11
N LYS A 32 -9.56 -6.81 -11.81
CA LYS A 32 -10.14 -6.59 -10.48
C LYS A 32 -9.37 -7.32 -9.40
N ASP A 33 -9.06 -8.60 -9.60
CA ASP A 33 -8.36 -9.41 -8.61
C ASP A 33 -6.91 -8.93 -8.40
N GLN A 34 -6.20 -8.58 -9.47
CA GLN A 34 -4.84 -8.05 -9.34
C GLN A 34 -4.81 -6.71 -8.60
N ILE A 35 -5.63 -5.74 -9.02
CA ILE A 35 -5.59 -4.40 -8.41
C ILE A 35 -6.04 -4.40 -6.94
N THR A 36 -7.03 -5.23 -6.61
CA THR A 36 -7.50 -5.36 -5.22
C THR A 36 -6.47 -6.08 -4.35
N ARG A 37 -5.81 -7.13 -4.84
CA ARG A 37 -4.71 -7.81 -4.12
C ARG A 37 -3.52 -6.89 -3.89
N CYS A 38 -3.09 -6.12 -4.89
CA CYS A 38 -1.99 -5.16 -4.73
C CYS A 38 -2.31 -4.11 -3.67
N SER A 39 -3.54 -3.55 -3.68
CA SER A 39 -3.96 -2.58 -2.67
C SER A 39 -3.99 -3.15 -1.24
N LEU A 40 -4.47 -4.40 -1.09
CA LEU A 40 -4.56 -5.09 0.19
C LEU A 40 -3.18 -5.39 0.75
N SER A 41 -2.26 -5.82 -0.13
CA SER A 41 -0.88 -6.20 0.21
C SER A 41 -0.12 -5.10 0.96
N ILE A 42 -0.38 -3.82 0.66
CA ILE A 42 0.30 -2.70 1.31
C ILE A 42 0.03 -2.70 2.82
N GLY A 43 -1.24 -2.75 3.23
CA GLY A 43 -1.63 -2.80 4.64
C GLY A 43 -1.17 -4.09 5.32
N SER A 44 -1.31 -5.23 4.63
CA SER A 44 -0.93 -6.55 5.14
C SER A 44 0.57 -6.64 5.44
N ASN A 45 1.43 -6.16 4.52
CA ASN A 45 2.88 -6.20 4.73
C ASN A 45 3.33 -5.21 5.81
N ILE A 46 2.69 -4.05 5.96
CA ILE A 46 2.96 -3.17 7.11
C ILE A 46 2.63 -3.91 8.41
N ALA A 47 1.46 -4.55 8.50
CA ALA A 47 1.04 -5.31 9.68
C ALA A 47 2.01 -6.44 10.01
N GLU A 48 2.32 -7.29 9.03
CA GLU A 48 3.24 -8.41 9.22
C GLU A 48 4.65 -7.94 9.60
N GLY A 49 5.13 -6.87 8.97
CA GLY A 49 6.40 -6.26 9.30
C GLY A 49 6.48 -5.84 10.75
N MET A 50 5.45 -5.16 11.29
CA MET A 50 5.46 -4.66 12.67
C MET A 50 5.45 -5.75 13.74
N GLU A 51 5.05 -6.96 13.40
CA GLU A 51 5.10 -8.10 14.31
C GLU A 51 6.44 -8.84 14.29
N LYS A 52 7.35 -8.53 13.35
CA LYS A 52 8.71 -9.11 13.34
C LYS A 52 9.55 -8.57 14.50
N GLU A 53 10.44 -9.40 15.02
CA GLU A 53 11.34 -9.02 16.12
C GLU A 53 12.47 -8.12 15.60
N SER A 54 13.19 -8.58 14.58
CA SER A 54 14.33 -7.88 14.02
C SER A 54 13.90 -6.65 13.21
N ASN A 55 14.67 -5.58 13.34
CA ASN A 55 14.46 -4.35 12.57
C ASN A 55 14.79 -4.53 11.08
N LYS A 56 15.71 -5.44 10.74
CA LYS A 56 15.99 -5.86 9.37
C LYS A 56 14.76 -6.51 8.71
N ASP A 57 14.07 -7.41 9.41
CA ASP A 57 12.86 -8.04 8.87
C ASP A 57 11.71 -7.04 8.78
N LYS A 58 11.51 -6.18 9.79
CA LYS A 58 10.56 -5.06 9.70
C LYS A 58 10.78 -4.26 8.42
N ALA A 59 12.02 -3.85 8.16
CA ALA A 59 12.38 -3.07 6.98
C ALA A 59 12.13 -3.85 5.67
N ARG A 60 12.36 -5.17 5.65
CA ARG A 60 12.06 -6.03 4.49
C ARG A 60 10.58 -5.99 4.12
N PHE A 61 9.69 -6.15 5.09
CA PHE A 61 8.24 -6.10 4.85
C PHE A 61 7.76 -4.70 4.42
N LEU A 62 8.35 -3.65 4.97
CA LEU A 62 8.09 -2.29 4.49
C LEU A 62 8.54 -2.09 3.04
N ASN A 63 9.65 -2.69 2.60
CA ASN A 63 10.06 -2.67 1.19
C ASN A 63 9.06 -3.41 0.28
N ILE A 64 8.51 -4.55 0.74
CA ILE A 64 7.45 -5.26 -0.01
C ILE A 64 6.22 -4.35 -0.18
N SER A 65 5.86 -3.61 0.87
CA SER A 65 4.77 -2.63 0.81
C SER A 65 5.05 -1.54 -0.24
N GLU A 66 6.28 -1.05 -0.35
CA GLU A 66 6.68 -0.10 -1.40
C GLU A 66 6.59 -0.72 -2.82
N GLY A 67 6.94 -2.00 -2.95
CA GLY A 67 6.75 -2.76 -4.20
C GLY A 67 5.28 -2.82 -4.63
N SER A 68 4.39 -3.17 -3.69
CA SER A 68 2.93 -3.17 -3.95
C SER A 68 2.38 -1.78 -4.28
N ILE A 69 2.95 -0.71 -3.72
CA ILE A 69 2.60 0.67 -4.11
C ILE A 69 2.95 0.93 -5.57
N ALA A 70 4.17 0.59 -6.00
CA ALA A 70 4.61 0.80 -7.38
C ALA A 70 3.75 0.02 -8.39
N GLU A 71 3.42 -1.23 -8.05
CA GLU A 71 2.52 -2.07 -8.85
C GLU A 71 1.11 -1.46 -8.94
N LEU A 72 0.53 -1.04 -7.81
CA LEU A 72 -0.79 -0.42 -7.79
C LEU A 72 -0.84 0.90 -8.59
N ILE A 73 0.20 1.75 -8.51
CA ILE A 73 0.28 2.96 -9.34
C ILE A 73 0.27 2.60 -10.83
N THR A 74 0.98 1.53 -11.22
CA THR A 74 1.02 1.04 -12.61
C THR A 74 -0.37 0.55 -13.05
N GLN A 75 -1.04 -0.24 -12.22
CA GLN A 75 -2.39 -0.72 -12.50
C GLN A 75 -3.42 0.42 -12.54
N ILE A 76 -3.28 1.45 -11.69
CA ILE A 76 -4.12 2.65 -11.74
C ILE A 76 -3.94 3.36 -13.08
N TYR A 77 -2.70 3.54 -13.54
CA TYR A 77 -2.42 4.15 -14.83
C TYR A 77 -3.09 3.37 -15.97
N ILE A 78 -2.87 2.05 -16.04
CA ILE A 78 -3.49 1.18 -17.04
C ILE A 78 -5.02 1.27 -16.96
N GLY A 79 -5.58 1.20 -15.75
CA GLY A 79 -7.01 1.27 -15.50
C GLY A 79 -7.64 2.58 -15.95
N ILE A 80 -6.91 3.71 -15.92
CA ILE A 80 -7.36 4.97 -16.51
C ILE A 80 -7.41 4.87 -18.04
N GLU A 81 -6.36 4.35 -18.66
CA GLU A 81 -6.24 4.28 -20.13
C GLU A 81 -7.25 3.32 -20.78
N ILE A 82 -7.72 2.31 -20.03
CA ILE A 82 -8.77 1.38 -20.49
C ILE A 82 -10.17 1.74 -19.97
N ASP A 83 -10.34 2.97 -19.46
CA ASP A 83 -11.59 3.52 -18.93
C ASP A 83 -12.23 2.76 -17.75
N TYR A 84 -11.46 1.88 -17.09
CA TYR A 84 -11.93 1.21 -15.87
C TYR A 84 -11.94 2.17 -14.68
N ILE A 85 -10.96 3.07 -14.59
CA ILE A 85 -10.80 4.05 -13.51
C ILE A 85 -11.03 5.45 -14.05
N LYS A 86 -11.98 6.19 -13.47
CA LYS A 86 -12.11 7.62 -13.75
C LYS A 86 -10.80 8.33 -13.43
N LYS A 87 -10.29 9.11 -14.36
CA LYS A 87 -9.01 9.84 -14.24
C LYS A 87 -8.86 10.60 -12.92
N GLU A 88 -9.90 11.29 -12.48
CA GLU A 88 -9.91 12.04 -11.21
C GLU A 88 -9.68 11.13 -9.98
N ILE A 89 -10.33 9.96 -9.95
CA ILE A 89 -10.19 8.97 -8.88
C ILE A 89 -8.79 8.38 -8.89
N GLY A 90 -8.30 7.99 -10.07
CA GLY A 90 -6.95 7.45 -10.21
C GLY A 90 -5.86 8.43 -9.81
N ILE A 91 -5.99 9.72 -10.14
CA ILE A 91 -5.07 10.78 -9.68
C ILE A 91 -5.10 10.91 -8.15
N ASN A 92 -6.29 10.90 -7.54
CA ASN A 92 -6.44 10.97 -6.08
C ASN A 92 -5.78 9.78 -5.38
N TRP A 93 -6.01 8.55 -5.87
CA TRP A 93 -5.36 7.35 -5.35
C TRP A 93 -3.84 7.39 -5.50
N LYS A 94 -3.33 7.84 -6.65
CA LYS A 94 -1.88 8.02 -6.85
C LYS A 94 -1.28 9.00 -5.85
N ASN A 95 -1.97 10.12 -5.57
CA ASN A 95 -1.51 11.09 -4.59
C ASN A 95 -1.48 10.51 -3.17
N GLU A 96 -2.52 9.77 -2.78
CA GLU A 96 -2.54 9.09 -1.48
C GLU A 96 -1.46 8.01 -1.39
N LEU A 97 -1.19 7.28 -2.48
CA LEU A 97 -0.09 6.29 -2.54
C LEU A 97 1.29 6.94 -2.39
N ASN A 98 1.52 8.10 -2.99
CA ASN A 98 2.77 8.86 -2.80
C ASN A 98 2.94 9.31 -1.34
N HIS A 99 1.84 9.71 -0.69
CA HIS A 99 1.85 10.06 0.72
C HIS A 99 2.14 8.83 1.60
N ILE A 100 1.46 7.71 1.37
CA ILE A 100 1.71 6.44 2.06
C ILE A 100 3.17 6.00 1.88
N SER A 101 3.72 6.06 0.66
CA SER A 101 5.13 5.73 0.40
C SER A 101 6.08 6.59 1.23
N SER A 102 5.82 7.89 1.33
CA SER A 102 6.61 8.81 2.16
C SER A 102 6.55 8.44 3.64
N MET A 103 5.37 8.08 4.15
CA MET A 103 5.20 7.61 5.53
C MET A 103 5.94 6.28 5.78
N ILE A 104 5.88 5.33 4.84
CA ILE A 104 6.60 4.05 4.93
C ILE A 104 8.12 4.29 4.98
N LYS A 105 8.65 5.16 4.11
CA LYS A 105 10.09 5.50 4.08
C LYS A 105 10.53 6.12 5.42
N ASN A 106 9.73 7.02 5.98
CA ASN A 106 10.01 7.63 7.28
C ASN A 106 9.96 6.60 8.42
N LEU A 107 8.96 5.72 8.43
CA LEU A 107 8.86 4.63 9.40
C LEU A 107 10.08 3.70 9.33
N LYS A 108 10.46 3.27 8.12
CA LYS A 108 11.63 2.42 7.87
C LYS A 108 12.92 3.07 8.37
N LYS A 109 13.13 4.36 8.07
CA LYS A 109 14.28 5.13 8.54
C LYS A 109 14.36 5.19 10.06
N ASN A 110 13.22 5.38 10.73
CA ASN A 110 13.15 5.43 12.19
C ASN A 110 13.41 4.06 12.84
N ILE A 111 13.02 2.97 12.19
CA ILE A 111 13.30 1.60 12.63
C ILE A 111 14.80 1.30 12.53
N ILE A 112 15.42 1.59 11.38
CA ILE A 112 16.85 1.31 11.16
C ILE A 112 17.74 2.15 12.10
N LYS A 113 17.42 3.45 12.29
CA LYS A 113 18.18 4.32 13.21
C LYS A 113 18.19 3.86 14.67
N LYS A 114 17.25 3.01 15.07
CA LYS A 114 17.22 2.44 16.43
C LYS A 114 18.18 1.25 16.58
N ASP A 115 18.51 0.53 15.51
CA ASP A 115 19.54 -0.52 15.52
C ASP A 115 20.94 0.07 15.69
N ASP A 116 21.25 1.16 14.99
CA ASP A 116 22.61 1.76 15.04
C ASP A 116 22.96 2.40 16.40
N LYS A 117 21.98 2.48 17.32
CA LYS A 117 22.13 3.08 18.66
C LYS A 117 22.03 2.07 19.80
N SER A 118 21.84 0.79 19.51
CA SER A 118 21.81 -0.33 20.46
C SER A 118 23.08 -1.16 20.34
#